data_AF-A0A1X9RVH3-F1
#
_entry.id   AF-A0A1X9RVH3-F1
#
_cell.length_a   1.000
_cell.length_b   1.000
_cell.length_c   1.000
_cell.angle_alpha   90.00
_cell.angle_beta   90.00
_cell.angle_gamma   90.00
#
_symmetry.space_group_name_H-M   'P 1'
#
loop_
_entity.id
_entity.type
_entity.pdbx_description
1 polymer ?
#
loop_
_entity_poly.entity_id
_entity_poly.type
_entity_poly.pdbx_seq_one_letter_code
_entity_poly.pdbx_strand_id
1 'polypeptide(L)'
;LSLMSCISVGSLSAPVIEFLEEWGLESLEENAHSATPCTKVFVNGVWMGVHRDPANLVKTIKKLRRKDDISPEVSVVRDIRERELRLYTDAGRVCRPLFIVENQQLLLAKKHIQYLNDGQDEEGKPYKWDSLVKGGVIELL
;
A
#
# COMPACT_ATOMS: atom_id res chain seq x y z
N LEU A 1 7.44 -12.63 19.03
CA LEU A 1 6.39 -12.26 18.04
C LEU A 1 5.05 -12.22 18.76
N SER A 2 4.19 -11.24 18.43
CA SER A 2 2.85 -11.12 19.04
C SER A 2 1.83 -11.99 18.30
N LEU A 3 0.61 -12.16 18.85
CA LEU A 3 -0.38 -13.11 18.32
C LEU A 3 -0.71 -12.93 16.82
N MET A 4 -0.80 -11.68 16.35
CA MET A 4 -1.19 -11.36 14.96
C MET A 4 -0.04 -10.79 14.12
N SER A 5 1.22 -11.00 14.51
CA SER A 5 2.34 -10.56 13.69
C SER A 5 2.54 -11.49 12.49
N CYS A 6 2.67 -10.92 11.30
CA CYS A 6 3.02 -11.59 10.05
C CYS A 6 4.43 -11.15 9.63
N ILE A 7 5.16 -12.00 8.92
CA ILE A 7 6.47 -11.67 8.34
C ILE A 7 6.27 -11.62 6.83
N SER A 8 6.65 -10.51 6.18
CA SER A 8 6.56 -10.41 4.72
C SER A 8 7.45 -11.46 4.06
N VAL A 9 6.94 -12.10 3.02
CA VAL A 9 7.71 -13.03 2.18
C VAL A 9 8.34 -12.31 0.99
N GLY A 10 7.88 -11.08 0.72
CA GLY A 10 8.39 -10.24 -0.35
C GLY A 10 7.64 -10.45 -1.67
N SER A 11 7.78 -9.48 -2.56
CA SER A 11 7.17 -9.49 -3.88
C SER A 11 8.10 -8.84 -4.90
N LEU A 12 7.85 -9.13 -6.18
CA LEU A 12 8.55 -8.46 -7.28
C LEU A 12 8.34 -6.94 -7.19
N SER A 13 9.41 -6.17 -7.34
CA SER A 13 9.37 -4.71 -7.37
C SER A 13 8.96 -4.14 -8.73
N ALA A 14 9.10 -4.91 -9.82
CA ALA A 14 8.83 -4.47 -11.18
C ALA A 14 7.43 -3.83 -11.35
N PRO A 15 6.31 -4.43 -10.87
CA PRO A 15 4.99 -3.80 -11.00
C PRO A 15 4.88 -2.45 -10.28
N VAL A 16 5.61 -2.29 -9.16
CA VAL A 16 5.64 -1.03 -8.41
C VAL A 16 6.45 0.01 -9.16
N ILE A 17 7.56 -0.37 -9.78
CA ILE A 17 8.42 0.53 -10.57
C ILE A 17 7.68 1.00 -11.83
N GLU A 18 7.10 0.08 -12.60
CA GLU A 18 6.29 0.38 -13.78
C GLU A 18 5.15 1.37 -13.43
N PHE A 19 4.43 1.10 -12.34
CA PHE A 19 3.40 2.01 -11.84
C PHE A 19 3.94 3.42 -11.52
N LEU A 20 5.12 3.53 -10.90
CA LEU A 20 5.70 4.83 -10.57
C LEU A 20 6.06 5.61 -11.83
N GLU A 21 6.64 4.94 -12.83
CA GLU A 21 6.98 5.55 -14.13
C GLU A 21 5.72 6.05 -14.86
N GLU A 22 4.67 5.23 -14.93
CA GLU A 22 3.38 5.60 -15.54
C GLU A 22 2.69 6.77 -14.81
N TRP A 23 2.94 6.92 -13.50
CA TRP A 23 2.32 7.94 -12.65
C TRP A 23 3.18 9.18 -12.44
N GLY A 24 4.12 9.46 -13.34
CA GLY A 24 4.83 10.74 -13.36
C GLY A 24 6.00 10.83 -12.39
N LEU A 25 6.65 9.69 -12.10
CA LEU A 25 7.99 9.70 -11.55
C LEU A 25 8.95 10.31 -12.57
N GLU A 26 9.62 11.39 -12.18
CA GLU A 26 10.66 12.04 -12.97
C GLU A 26 12.02 11.44 -12.61
N SER A 27 12.80 11.05 -13.60
CA SER A 27 14.17 10.59 -13.40
C SER A 27 15.07 11.71 -12.88
N LEU A 28 16.23 11.34 -12.33
CA LEU A 28 17.19 12.32 -11.81
C LEU A 28 17.77 13.21 -12.92
N GLU A 29 17.91 12.67 -14.12
CA GLU A 29 18.41 13.41 -15.29
C GLU A 29 17.40 14.45 -15.75
N GLU A 30 16.11 14.07 -15.84
CA GLU A 30 15.03 14.98 -16.22
C GLU A 30 14.83 16.13 -15.21
N ASN A 31 15.03 15.85 -13.92
CA ASN A 31 14.84 16.83 -12.86
C ASN A 31 16.11 17.65 -12.53
N ALA A 32 17.26 17.39 -13.18
CA ALA A 32 18.55 17.99 -12.81
C ALA A 32 18.58 19.54 -12.81
N HIS A 33 17.71 20.17 -13.60
CA HIS A 33 17.61 21.63 -13.74
C HIS A 33 16.30 22.22 -13.18
N SER A 34 15.47 21.41 -12.52
CA SER A 34 14.21 21.88 -11.95
C SER A 34 14.44 22.68 -10.67
N ALA A 35 13.93 23.91 -10.62
CA ALA A 35 13.90 24.73 -9.40
C ALA A 35 12.71 24.38 -8.49
N THR A 36 11.77 23.55 -8.97
CA THR A 36 10.56 23.21 -8.23
C THR A 36 10.89 22.17 -7.16
N PRO A 37 10.48 22.39 -5.89
CA PRO A 37 10.63 21.38 -4.85
C PRO A 37 9.88 20.09 -5.18
N CYS A 38 10.60 18.97 -5.25
CA CYS A 38 10.03 17.64 -5.47
C CYS A 38 10.30 16.71 -4.26
N THR A 39 9.57 15.60 -4.19
CA THR A 39 9.77 14.55 -3.17
C THR A 39 10.58 13.41 -3.78
N LYS A 40 11.65 12.98 -3.11
CA LYS A 40 12.46 11.84 -3.57
C LYS A 40 11.67 10.54 -3.42
N VAL A 41 11.74 9.65 -4.40
CA VAL A 41 11.05 8.35 -4.36
C VAL A 41 12.09 7.24 -4.34
N PHE A 42 11.99 6.37 -3.34
CA PHE A 42 12.87 5.21 -3.16
C PHE A 42 12.08 3.91 -3.24
N VAL A 43 12.65 2.90 -3.87
CA VAL A 43 12.14 1.52 -3.87
C VAL A 43 13.25 0.62 -3.37
N ASN A 44 13.03 -0.08 -2.26
CA ASN A 44 14.01 -0.96 -1.60
C ASN A 44 15.38 -0.28 -1.38
N GLY A 45 15.37 1.01 -1.04
CA GLY A 45 16.56 1.82 -0.81
C GLY A 45 17.21 2.44 -2.06
N VAL A 46 16.81 2.03 -3.26
CA VAL A 46 17.29 2.63 -4.52
C VAL A 46 16.53 3.93 -4.79
N TRP A 47 17.25 5.02 -5.04
CA TRP A 47 16.65 6.30 -5.42
C TRP A 47 16.20 6.23 -6.88
N MET A 48 14.89 6.08 -7.09
CA MET A 48 14.31 5.91 -8.43
C MET A 48 14.14 7.24 -9.17
N GLY A 49 13.83 8.32 -8.44
CA GLY A 49 13.56 9.62 -9.04
C GLY A 49 12.90 10.57 -8.07
N VAL A 50 12.16 11.54 -8.61
CA VAL A 50 11.40 12.51 -7.82
C VAL A 50 9.95 12.61 -8.31
N HIS A 51 9.06 13.08 -7.45
CA HIS A 51 7.65 13.27 -7.78
C HIS A 51 7.12 14.57 -7.19
N ARG A 52 6.26 15.28 -7.93
CA ARG A 52 5.72 16.60 -7.55
C ARG A 52 4.51 16.51 -6.61
N ASP A 53 3.66 15.50 -6.79
CA ASP A 53 2.48 15.24 -5.95
C ASP A 53 2.54 13.88 -5.21
N PRO A 54 3.44 13.73 -4.22
CA PRO A 54 3.59 12.47 -3.48
C PRO A 54 2.33 12.11 -2.65
N ALA A 55 1.46 13.08 -2.35
CA ALA A 55 0.28 12.84 -1.54
C ALA A 55 -0.76 12.03 -2.34
N ASN A 56 -1.00 12.42 -3.59
CA ASN A 56 -1.85 11.66 -4.48
C ASN A 56 -1.25 10.29 -4.82
N LEU A 57 0.07 10.22 -5.06
CA LEU A 57 0.76 8.96 -5.33
C LEU A 57 0.58 7.93 -4.19
N VAL A 58 0.79 8.34 -2.93
CA VAL A 58 0.54 7.49 -1.75
C VAL A 58 -0.91 7.04 -1.68
N LYS A 59 -1.86 7.94 -1.97
CA LYS A 59 -3.30 7.63 -1.96
C LYS A 59 -3.63 6.57 -3.01
N THR A 60 -3.07 6.68 -4.21
CA THR A 60 -3.26 5.71 -5.30
C THR A 60 -2.65 4.35 -4.95
N ILE A 61 -1.40 4.31 -4.46
CA ILE A 61 -0.74 3.06 -4.04
C ILE A 61 -1.55 2.35 -2.96
N LYS A 62 -2.02 3.08 -1.93
CA LYS A 62 -2.86 2.48 -0.89
C LYS A 62 -4.17 1.92 -1.45
N LYS A 63 -4.79 2.60 -2.41
CA LYS A 63 -6.01 2.10 -3.07
C LYS A 63 -5.76 0.82 -3.85
N LEU A 64 -4.67 0.76 -4.63
CA LEU A 64 -4.29 -0.43 -5.39
C LEU A 64 -3.95 -1.60 -4.46
N ARG A 65 -3.22 -1.32 -3.37
CA ARG A 65 -2.92 -2.31 -2.32
C ARG A 65 -4.17 -2.92 -1.67
N ARG A 66 -5.21 -2.11 -1.46
CA ARG A 66 -6.49 -2.55 -0.88
C ARG A 66 -7.38 -3.31 -1.85
N LYS A 67 -7.07 -3.26 -3.15
CA LYS A 67 -7.78 -3.99 -4.22
C LYS A 67 -7.05 -5.24 -4.69
N ASP A 68 -5.91 -5.56 -4.09
CA ASP A 68 -5.02 -6.65 -4.49
C ASP A 68 -4.32 -6.44 -5.85
N ASP A 69 -4.38 -5.22 -6.43
CA ASP A 69 -3.64 -4.85 -7.65
C ASP A 69 -2.13 -4.70 -7.36
N ILE A 70 -1.79 -4.29 -6.14
CA ILE A 70 -0.44 -4.31 -5.58
C ILE A 70 -0.46 -5.22 -4.37
N SER A 71 0.59 -6.03 -4.20
CA SER A 71 0.67 -6.97 -3.06
C SER A 71 0.40 -6.26 -1.73
N PRO A 72 -0.49 -6.82 -0.87
CA PRO A 72 -0.79 -6.28 0.46
C PRO A 72 0.45 -6.11 1.36
N GLU A 73 1.54 -6.82 1.07
CA GLU A 73 2.80 -6.73 1.81
C GLU A 73 3.65 -5.51 1.43
N VAL A 74 3.38 -4.85 0.29
CA VAL A 74 4.14 -3.66 -0.11
C VAL A 74 3.92 -2.56 0.91
N SER A 75 4.99 -2.04 1.51
CA SER A 75 4.92 -0.92 2.44
C SER A 75 5.19 0.40 1.73
N VAL A 76 4.47 1.43 2.15
CA VAL A 76 4.62 2.80 1.65
C VAL A 76 4.71 3.77 2.82
N VAL A 77 5.84 4.48 2.91
CA VAL A 77 6.14 5.43 3.99
C VAL A 77 6.48 6.77 3.35
N ARG A 78 5.69 7.80 3.68
CA ARG A 78 5.96 9.17 3.27
C ARG A 78 6.49 9.97 4.46
N ASP A 79 7.75 10.33 4.39
CA ASP A 79 8.34 11.33 5.27
C ASP A 79 8.09 12.73 4.70
N ILE A 80 7.20 13.47 5.34
CA ILE A 80 6.79 14.81 4.91
C ILE A 80 7.89 15.82 5.16
N ARG A 81 8.64 15.65 6.26
CA ARG A 81 9.66 16.61 6.69
C ARG A 81 10.89 16.50 5.80
N GLU A 82 11.36 15.29 5.57
CA GLU A 82 12.54 15.02 4.74
C GLU A 82 12.22 15.02 3.23
N ARG A 83 10.92 15.09 2.88
CA ARG A 83 10.42 15.03 1.50
C ARG A 83 10.86 13.76 0.79
N GLU A 84 10.59 12.63 1.42
CA GLU A 84 10.94 11.32 0.91
C GLU A 84 9.73 10.38 0.94
N LEU A 85 9.55 9.65 -0.15
CA LEU A 85 8.59 8.57 -0.28
C LEU A 85 9.39 7.28 -0.43
N ARG A 86 9.19 6.32 0.47
CA ARG A 86 9.89 5.03 0.48
C ARG A 86 8.89 3.90 0.29
N LEU A 87 9.16 3.03 -0.67
CA LEU A 87 8.42 1.81 -0.92
C LEU A 87 9.30 0.60 -0.63
N TYR A 88 8.70 -0.43 -0.03
CA TYR A 88 9.38 -1.67 0.29
C TYR A 88 8.59 -2.87 -0.20
N THR A 89 9.23 -3.69 -1.02
CA THR A 89 8.71 -4.98 -1.50
C THR A 89 9.50 -6.17 -0.94
N ASP A 90 10.52 -5.91 -0.12
CA ASP A 90 11.39 -6.93 0.45
C ASP A 90 10.71 -7.82 1.51
N ALA A 91 11.29 -9.00 1.72
CA ALA A 91 10.93 -9.96 2.75
C ALA A 91 11.45 -9.56 4.13
N GLY A 92 10.93 -10.20 5.19
CA GLY A 92 11.45 -10.09 6.56
C GLY A 92 10.91 -8.93 7.39
N ARG A 93 9.99 -8.12 6.84
CA ARG A 93 9.33 -7.04 7.60
C ARG A 93 8.24 -7.65 8.47
N VAL A 94 8.18 -7.22 9.73
CA VAL A 94 7.10 -7.62 10.65
C VAL A 94 5.93 -6.67 10.44
N CYS A 95 4.79 -7.23 10.02
CA CYS A 95 3.55 -6.51 9.79
C CYS A 95 2.46 -7.00 10.76
N ARG A 96 1.41 -6.22 10.97
CA ARG A 96 0.19 -6.66 11.65
C ARG A 96 -1.06 -6.16 10.92
N PRO A 97 -2.16 -6.92 10.93
CA PRO A 97 -3.40 -6.47 10.35
C PRO A 97 -4.08 -5.42 11.24
N LEU A 98 -4.55 -4.34 10.62
CA LEU A 98 -5.30 -3.28 11.28
C LEU A 98 -6.57 -2.96 10.49
N PHE A 99 -7.62 -2.51 11.19
CA PHE A 99 -8.84 -2.03 10.53
C PHE A 99 -8.57 -0.69 9.85
N ILE A 100 -9.10 -0.54 8.63
CA ILE A 100 -9.03 0.71 7.90
C ILE A 100 -10.12 1.67 8.40
N VAL A 101 -9.72 2.93 8.60
CA VAL A 101 -10.60 4.05 8.95
C VAL A 101 -10.60 5.05 7.81
N GLU A 102 -11.78 5.43 7.32
CA GLU A 102 -11.98 6.49 6.34
C GLU A 102 -13.06 7.45 6.84
N ASN A 103 -12.84 8.76 6.67
CA ASN A 103 -13.77 9.80 7.13
C ASN A 103 -14.21 9.63 8.60
N GLN A 104 -13.26 9.25 9.47
CA GLN A 104 -13.47 8.97 10.90
C GLN A 104 -14.45 7.82 11.18
N GLN A 105 -14.64 6.90 10.23
CA GLN A 105 -15.49 5.71 10.36
C GLN A 105 -14.71 4.45 10.00
N LEU A 106 -14.94 3.35 10.71
CA LEU A 106 -14.39 2.04 10.35
C LEU A 106 -15.03 1.55 9.04
N LEU A 107 -14.22 0.97 8.15
CA LEU A 107 -14.75 0.27 6.97
C LEU A 107 -15.38 -1.08 7.35
N LEU A 108 -14.99 -1.66 8.49
CA LEU A 108 -15.64 -2.84 9.04
C LEU A 108 -17.07 -2.51 9.46
N ALA A 109 -18.04 -3.14 8.80
CA ALA A 109 -19.46 -3.01 9.12
C ALA A 109 -20.04 -4.34 9.64
N LYS A 110 -21.22 -4.28 10.28
CA LYS A 110 -21.91 -5.46 10.81
C LYS A 110 -22.16 -6.56 9.77
N LYS A 111 -22.38 -6.18 8.49
CA LYS A 111 -22.52 -7.12 7.37
C LYS A 111 -21.29 -8.03 7.19
N HIS A 112 -20.08 -7.49 7.36
CA HIS A 112 -18.86 -8.28 7.23
C HIS A 112 -18.75 -9.33 8.34
N ILE A 113 -19.23 -9.01 9.55
CA ILE A 113 -19.28 -9.95 10.67
C ILE A 113 -20.30 -11.07 10.39
N GLN A 114 -21.45 -10.73 9.81
CA GLN A 114 -22.45 -11.72 9.39
C GLN A 114 -21.87 -12.66 8.34
N TYR A 115 -21.23 -12.13 7.29
CA TYR A 115 -20.60 -12.97 6.25
C TYR A 115 -19.51 -13.89 6.81
N LEU A 116 -18.73 -13.44 7.80
CA LEU A 116 -17.73 -14.29 8.46
C LEU A 116 -18.35 -15.41 9.29
N ASN A 117 -19.47 -15.14 9.98
CA ASN A 117 -20.19 -16.14 10.76
C ASN A 117 -20.87 -17.18 9.86
N ASP A 118 -21.45 -16.72 8.75
CA ASP A 118 -22.13 -17.58 7.77
C ASP A 118 -21.13 -18.30 6.84
N GLY A 119 -19.88 -17.80 6.78
CA GLY A 119 -18.80 -18.32 5.95
C GLY A 119 -18.91 -17.95 4.47
N GLN A 120 -19.90 -17.14 4.10
CA GLN A 120 -20.18 -16.73 2.73
C GLN A 120 -20.78 -15.32 2.66
N ASP A 121 -20.65 -14.67 1.51
CA ASP A 121 -21.30 -13.38 1.23
C ASP A 121 -22.72 -13.56 0.67
N GLU A 122 -23.37 -12.44 0.34
CA GLU A 122 -24.73 -12.42 -0.23
C GLU A 122 -24.84 -13.15 -1.58
N GLU A 123 -23.72 -13.33 -2.30
CA GLU A 123 -23.66 -14.05 -3.57
C GLU A 123 -23.33 -15.54 -3.37
N GLY A 124 -23.21 -16.00 -2.13
CA GLY A 124 -22.84 -17.36 -1.77
C GLY A 124 -21.35 -17.67 -1.99
N LYS A 125 -20.50 -16.65 -2.19
CA LYS A 125 -19.06 -16.85 -2.32
C LYS A 125 -18.42 -17.00 -0.94
N PRO A 126 -17.41 -17.86 -0.77
CA PRO A 126 -16.73 -18.02 0.50
C PRO A 126 -16.17 -16.69 1.03
N TYR A 127 -16.52 -16.35 2.27
CA TYR A 127 -16.07 -15.12 2.93
C TYR A 127 -15.17 -15.47 4.11
N LYS A 128 -13.87 -15.19 3.97
CA LYS A 128 -12.83 -15.53 4.94
C LYS A 128 -11.91 -14.33 5.20
N TRP A 129 -10.84 -14.55 5.95
CA TRP A 129 -9.81 -13.54 6.21
C TRP A 129 -9.28 -12.87 4.94
N ASP A 130 -8.97 -13.66 3.91
CA ASP A 130 -8.50 -13.16 2.62
C ASP A 130 -9.50 -12.18 1.98
N SER A 131 -10.80 -12.45 2.13
CA SER A 131 -11.88 -11.56 1.66
C SER A 131 -11.89 -10.20 2.38
N LEU A 132 -11.47 -10.13 3.65
CA LEU A 132 -11.34 -8.86 4.37
C LEU A 132 -10.13 -8.05 3.88
N VAL A 133 -9.01 -8.72 3.57
CA VAL A 133 -7.80 -8.09 3.04
C VAL A 133 -8.08 -7.53 1.65
N LYS A 134 -8.55 -8.40 0.73
CA LYS A 134 -8.85 -8.04 -0.67
C LYS A 134 -10.06 -7.11 -0.80
N GLY A 135 -10.98 -7.17 0.15
CA GLY A 135 -12.10 -6.25 0.25
C GLY A 135 -11.74 -4.87 0.82
N GLY A 136 -10.47 -4.64 1.17
CA GLY A 136 -10.01 -3.36 1.71
C GLY A 136 -10.65 -3.00 3.04
N VAL A 137 -10.99 -3.99 3.87
CA VAL A 137 -11.52 -3.79 5.23
C VAL A 137 -10.39 -3.77 6.26
N ILE A 138 -9.35 -4.56 6.02
CA ILE A 138 -8.13 -4.62 6.82
C ILE A 138 -6.90 -4.37 5.95
N GLU A 139 -5.82 -3.88 6.55
CA GLU A 139 -4.55 -3.60 5.88
C GLU A 139 -3.38 -4.10 6.74
N LEU A 140 -2.33 -4.62 6.10
CA LEU A 140 -1.09 -5.03 6.76
C LEU A 140 -0.15 -3.82 6.87
N LEU A 141 0.29 -3.51 8.09
CA LEU A 141 1.21 -2.40 8.41
C LEU A 141 2.33 -2.83 9.34
#